data_AF-X0W0A8-F1
#
_entry.id   AF-X0W0A8-F1
#
_cell.length_a   1.000
_cell.length_b   1.000
_cell.length_c   1.000
_cell.angle_alpha   90.00
_cell.angle_beta   90.00
_cell.angle_gamma   90.00
#
_symmetry.space_group_name_H-M   'P 1'
#
loop_
_entity.id
_entity.type
_entity.pdbx_description
1 polymer ?
#
loop_
_entity_poly.entity_id
_entity_poly.type
_entity_poly.pdbx_seq_one_letter_code
_entity_poly.pdbx_strand_id
1 'polypeptide(L)'
;DAIRRDKPYNEVKRGAEASLVNTMGRMAAHTGQIITFDQAINCKHEMAPGLDKLTMDSPAPLRSDSDGKYPVPQPGIIKDREY
;
A
#
# COMPACT_ATOMS: atom_id res chain seq x y z
N ASP A 1 -10.53 -19.85 -22.66
CA ASP A 1 -11.52 -19.49 -23.70
C ASP A 1 -11.18 -18.18 -24.38
N ALA A 2 -11.06 -17.09 -23.62
CA ALA A 2 -10.77 -15.75 -24.13
C ALA A 2 -9.57 -15.67 -25.09
N ILE A 3 -8.38 -16.14 -24.69
CA ILE A 3 -7.16 -16.07 -25.53
C ILE A 3 -7.28 -16.97 -26.79
N ARG A 4 -7.72 -18.22 -26.64
CA ARG A 4 -7.78 -19.19 -27.75
C ARG A 4 -8.89 -18.90 -28.76
N ARG A 5 -9.94 -18.18 -28.35
CA ARG A 5 -11.11 -17.87 -29.19
C ARG A 5 -11.26 -16.36 -29.44
N ASP A 6 -10.23 -15.57 -29.14
CA ASP A 6 -10.19 -14.11 -29.27
C ASP A 6 -11.46 -13.40 -28.76
N LYS A 7 -11.92 -13.80 -27.56
CA LYS A 7 -13.11 -13.20 -26.95
C LYS A 7 -12.70 -12.08 -26.01
N PRO A 8 -13.40 -10.92 -26.04
CA PRO A 8 -13.15 -9.85 -25.08
C PRO A 8 -13.42 -10.35 -23.67
N TYR A 9 -12.46 -10.11 -22.77
CA TYR A 9 -12.58 -10.46 -21.36
C TYR A 9 -11.91 -9.38 -20.52
N ASN A 10 -12.70 -8.69 -19.70
CA ASN A 10 -12.25 -7.56 -18.91
C ASN A 10 -12.30 -7.90 -17.43
N GLU A 11 -11.13 -8.04 -16.80
CA GLU A 11 -10.98 -8.23 -15.36
C GLU A 11 -10.45 -6.98 -14.64
N VAL A 12 -10.40 -5.82 -15.30
CA VAL A 12 -9.81 -4.60 -14.72
C VAL A 12 -10.44 -4.26 -13.37
N LYS A 13 -11.77 -4.32 -13.26
CA LYS A 13 -12.46 -4.06 -11.98
C LYS A 13 -12.00 -5.03 -10.89
N ARG A 14 -12.03 -6.33 -11.18
CA ARG A 14 -11.62 -7.37 -10.24
C ARG A 14 -10.15 -7.22 -9.83
N GLY A 15 -9.26 -6.96 -10.78
CA GLY A 15 -7.83 -6.77 -10.53
C GLY A 15 -7.57 -5.56 -9.65
N ALA A 16 -8.19 -4.42 -9.97
CA ALA A 16 -8.09 -3.20 -9.16
C ALA A 16 -8.63 -3.41 -7.74
N GLU A 17 -9.77 -4.08 -7.59
CA GLU A 17 -10.36 -4.40 -6.29
C GLU A 17 -9.48 -5.36 -5.47
N ALA A 18 -8.89 -6.38 -6.11
CA ALA A 18 -7.97 -7.30 -5.44
C ALA A 18 -6.71 -6.59 -4.93
N SER A 19 -6.14 -5.67 -5.72
CA SER A 19 -5.03 -4.82 -5.29
C SER A 19 -5.42 -3.90 -4.13
N LEU A 20 -6.61 -3.29 -4.17
CA LEU A 20 -7.09 -2.47 -3.07
C LEU A 20 -7.25 -3.28 -1.78
N VAL A 21 -7.82 -4.48 -1.86
CA VAL A 21 -8.00 -5.36 -0.68
C VAL A 21 -6.66 -5.79 -0.08
N ASN A 22 -5.62 -5.97 -0.89
CA ASN A 22 -4.26 -6.18 -0.38
C ASN A 22 -3.81 -5.00 0.48
N THR A 23 -3.97 -3.78 -0.03
CA THR A 23 -3.67 -2.54 0.70
C THR A 23 -4.50 -2.42 1.99
N MET A 24 -5.80 -2.73 1.94
CA MET A 24 -6.67 -2.77 3.12
C MET A 24 -6.15 -3.72 4.20
N GLY A 25 -5.69 -4.90 3.81
CA GLY A 25 -5.13 -5.90 4.73
C GLY A 25 -3.90 -5.37 5.46
N ARG A 26 -3.00 -4.68 4.74
CA ARG A 26 -1.83 -4.02 5.36
C ARG A 26 -2.26 -2.93 6.33
N MET A 27 -3.14 -2.01 5.91
CA MET A 27 -3.64 -0.95 6.77
C MET A 27 -4.23 -1.51 8.07
N ALA A 28 -5.08 -2.55 7.98
CA ALA A 28 -5.68 -3.18 9.14
C ALA A 28 -4.65 -3.86 10.06
N ALA A 29 -3.68 -4.57 9.51
CA ALA A 29 -2.64 -5.24 10.28
C ALA A 29 -1.73 -4.25 11.01
N HIS A 30 -1.37 -3.15 10.35
CA HIS A 30 -0.46 -2.16 10.90
C HIS A 30 -1.12 -1.22 11.91
N THR A 31 -2.39 -0.85 11.73
CA THR A 31 -3.10 0.03 12.70
C THR A 31 -3.85 -0.75 13.78
N GLY A 32 -4.09 -2.05 13.57
CA GLY A 32 -4.92 -2.86 14.46
C GLY A 32 -6.40 -2.47 14.44
N GLN A 33 -6.89 -1.95 13.30
CA GLN A 33 -8.26 -1.45 13.17
C GLN A 33 -9.03 -2.14 12.04
N ILE A 34 -10.35 -2.10 12.13
CA ILE A 34 -11.23 -2.47 11.03
C ILE A 34 -11.12 -1.39 9.95
N ILE A 35 -10.74 -1.80 8.74
CA ILE A 35 -10.68 -0.93 7.57
C ILE A 35 -11.74 -1.40 6.56
N THR A 36 -12.69 -0.52 6.25
CA THR A 36 -13.72 -0.81 5.25
C THR A 36 -13.21 -0.53 3.84
N PHE A 37 -13.87 -1.13 2.84
CA PHE A 37 -13.54 -0.89 1.43
C PHE A 37 -13.64 0.60 1.07
N ASP A 38 -14.71 1.25 1.51
CA ASP A 38 -14.93 2.69 1.27
C ASP A 38 -13.86 3.57 1.93
N GLN A 39 -13.37 3.19 3.11
CA GLN A 39 -12.27 3.90 3.76
C GLN A 39 -10.96 3.80 2.97
N ALA A 40 -10.68 2.63 2.40
CA ALA A 40 -9.46 2.41 1.64
C ALA A 40 -9.49 3.07 0.25
N ILE A 41 -10.58 2.94 -0.51
CA ILE A 41 -10.68 3.56 -1.84
C ILE A 41 -10.68 5.10 -1.76
N ASN A 42 -11.21 5.67 -0.68
CA ASN A 42 -11.25 7.12 -0.45
C ASN A 42 -10.08 7.62 0.43
N CYS A 43 -9.05 6.79 0.66
CA CYS A 43 -7.91 7.17 1.47
C CYS A 43 -7.13 8.30 0.79
N LYS A 44 -6.89 9.39 1.51
CA LYS A 44 -6.11 10.54 1.01
C LYS A 44 -4.61 10.40 1.26
N HIS A 45 -4.19 9.35 1.95
CA HIS A 45 -2.80 9.13 2.28
C HIS A 45 -2.03 8.69 1.03
N GLU A 46 -1.07 9.52 0.62
CA GLU A 46 -0.09 9.15 -0.40
C GLU A 46 0.96 8.22 0.22
N MET A 47 1.04 6.98 -0.29
CA MET A 47 1.93 5.96 0.27
C MET A 47 3.40 6.11 -0.15
N ALA A 48 3.69 6.91 -1.17
CA ALA A 48 5.03 7.13 -1.70
C ALA A 48 5.25 8.60 -2.09
N PRO A 49 5.20 9.53 -1.13
CA PRO A 49 5.31 10.96 -1.41
C PRO A 49 6.65 11.30 -2.08
N GLY A 50 6.58 11.98 -3.23
CA GLY A 50 7.75 12.42 -3.98
C GLY A 50 8.47 11.31 -4.75
N LEU A 51 7.83 10.15 -4.97
CA LEU A 51 8.37 9.03 -5.75
C LEU A 51 8.80 9.46 -7.16
N ASP A 52 8.08 10.40 -7.77
CA ASP A 52 8.35 10.98 -9.08
C ASP A 52 9.68 11.75 -9.16
N LYS A 53 10.25 12.14 -8.01
CA LYS A 53 11.49 12.92 -7.90
C LYS A 53 12.70 12.05 -7.54
N LEU A 54 12.52 10.75 -7.30
CA LEU A 54 13.63 9.87 -6.96
C LEU A 54 14.53 9.65 -8.17
N THR A 55 15.83 9.78 -7.91
CA THR A 55 16.92 9.50 -8.86
C THR A 55 17.84 8.43 -8.28
N MET A 56 18.77 7.91 -9.08
CA MET A 56 19.75 6.93 -8.59
C MET A 56 20.69 7.50 -7.53
N ASP A 57 20.87 8.83 -7.48
CA ASP A 57 21.69 9.52 -6.49
C ASP A 57 20.90 9.92 -5.24
N SER A 58 19.58 9.70 -5.25
CA SER A 58 18.72 10.04 -4.11
C SER A 58 19.03 9.14 -2.91
N PRO A 59 19.03 9.70 -1.68
CA PRO A 59 19.18 8.88 -0.48
C PRO A 59 18.01 7.90 -0.35
N ALA A 60 18.25 6.78 0.35
CA ALA A 60 17.19 5.83 0.67
C ALA A 60 16.00 6.56 1.37
N PRO A 61 14.75 6.34 0.93
CA PRO A 61 13.57 6.93 1.55
C PRO A 61 13.40 6.53 3.01
N LEU A 62 13.82 5.30 3.35
CA LEU A 62 13.88 4.78 4.70
C LEU A 62 15.33 4.81 5.18
N ARG A 63 15.59 5.58 6.25
CA ARG A 63 16.93 5.67 6.87
C ARG A 63 16.95 4.94 8.19
N SER A 64 18.12 4.41 8.55
CA SER A 64 18.35 3.90 9.90
C SER A 64 18.42 5.05 10.91
N ASP A 65 18.07 4.76 12.14
CA ASP A 65 18.30 5.64 13.28
C ASP A 65 19.79 5.68 13.69
N SER A 66 20.10 6.37 14.79
CA SER A 66 21.46 6.50 15.33
C SER A 66 22.09 5.17 15.74
N ASP A 67 21.26 4.17 16.05
CA ASP A 67 21.68 2.85 16.49
C ASP A 67 21.76 1.86 15.30
N GLY A 68 21.56 2.35 14.07
CA GLY A 68 21.57 1.55 12.85
C GLY A 68 20.31 0.70 12.65
N LYS A 69 19.24 0.94 13.40
CA LYS A 69 17.97 0.20 13.28
C LYS A 69 17.00 0.94 12.36
N TYR A 70 16.12 0.19 11.72
CA TYR A 70 15.05 0.74 10.89
C TYR A 70 13.74 0.80 11.67
N PRO A 71 12.83 1.74 11.33
CA PRO A 71 11.49 1.77 11.88
C PRO A 71 10.80 0.41 11.74
N VAL A 72 10.28 -0.09 12.85
CA VAL A 72 9.49 -1.32 12.89
C VAL A 72 8.02 -0.96 13.07
N PRO A 73 7.10 -1.70 12.43
CA PRO A 73 5.69 -1.45 12.64
C PRO A 73 5.33 -1.69 14.11
N GLN A 74 4.42 -0.88 14.64
CA GLN A 74 3.92 -1.00 16.01
C GLN A 74 2.40 -1.27 16.00
N PRO A 75 1.97 -2.50 15.63
CA PRO A 75 0.57 -2.83 15.44
C PRO A 75 -0.30 -2.47 16.63
N GLY A 76 -1.35 -1.68 16.38
CA GLY A 76 -2.32 -1.29 17.41
C GLY A 76 -1.82 -0.27 18.44
N ILE A 77 -0.54 0.11 18.40
CA ILE A 77 0.02 1.22 19.19
C ILE A 77 -0.01 2.49 18.35
N ILE A 78 0.58 2.44 17.16
CA ILE A 78 0.44 3.49 16.14
C ILE A 78 -0.81 3.15 15.32
N LYS A 79 -1.84 3.98 15.45
CA LYS A 79 -3.16 3.74 14.84
C LYS A 79 -3.45 4.62 13.64
N ASP A 80 -2.72 5.73 13.48
CA ASP A 80 -2.94 6.65 12.37
C ASP A 80 -2.41 6.10 11.03
N ARG A 81 -1.26 5.43 11.06
CA ARG A 81 -0.54 4.92 9.87
C ARG A 81 0.44 3.81 10.23
N GLU A 82 1.11 3.23 9.22
CA GLU A 82 2.01 2.09 9.42
C GLU A 82 3.28 2.37 10.25
N TYR A 83 3.79 3.61 10.19
CA TYR A 83 5.04 4.07 10.85
C TYR A 83 4.94 5.52 11.32
#